data_AF-A0A655PNJ4-F1
#
_entry.id   AF-A0A655PNJ4-F1
#
_cell.length_a   1.000
_cell.length_b   1.000
_cell.length_c   1.000
_cell.angle_alpha   90.00
_cell.angle_beta   90.00
_cell.angle_gamma   90.00
#
_symmetry.space_group_name_H-M   'P 1'
#
loop_
_entity.id
_entity.type
_entity.pdbx_description
1 polymer ?
#
loop_
_entity_poly.entity_id
_entity_poly.type
_entity_poly.pdbx_seq_one_letter_code
_entity_poly.pdbx_strand_id
1 'polypeptide(L)'
;MSKSGQVRVLAITSPKRLDIAPDIPTLADYGNPTTFVNWRGYFAAPGVSAEKVAEWNEVFKKMFASEEWKVIRDRNGWIDSYKGDKEFYAFLEEQEKQMGDLMRELGFLK
;
A
#
# COMPACT_ATOMS: atom_id res chain seq x y z
N MET A 1 -3.43 18.70 -10.47
CA MET A 1 -4.30 17.94 -11.38
C MET A 1 -5.73 17.90 -10.89
N SER A 2 -6.08 17.20 -9.78
CA SER A 2 -7.45 17.27 -9.25
C SER A 2 -7.77 18.63 -8.60
N LYS A 3 -6.91 19.15 -7.71
CA LYS A 3 -7.09 20.48 -7.07
C LYS A 3 -7.09 21.65 -8.06
N SER A 4 -6.55 21.45 -9.26
CA SER A 4 -6.52 22.45 -10.33
C SER A 4 -7.77 22.37 -11.24
N GLY A 5 -8.77 21.56 -10.92
CA GLY A 5 -10.03 21.44 -11.65
C GLY A 5 -9.94 20.68 -12.99
N GLN A 6 -8.77 20.16 -13.34
CA GLN A 6 -8.56 19.46 -14.62
C GLN A 6 -9.08 18.03 -14.62
N VAL A 7 -9.30 17.46 -13.43
CA VAL A 7 -9.75 16.08 -13.25
C VAL A 7 -10.78 16.03 -12.12
N ARG A 8 -11.91 15.37 -12.37
CA ARG A 8 -12.90 15.01 -11.34
C ARG A 8 -12.63 13.58 -10.86
N VAL A 9 -12.26 13.43 -9.60
CA VAL A 9 -12.10 12.10 -8.97
C VAL A 9 -13.50 11.57 -8.66
N LEU A 10 -13.81 10.35 -9.13
CA LEU A 10 -15.14 9.73 -8.96
C LEU A 10 -15.22 8.85 -7.72
N ALA A 11 -14.15 8.10 -7.44
CA ALA A 11 -14.06 7.22 -6.29
C ALA A 11 -12.59 6.97 -5.93
N ILE A 12 -12.35 6.54 -4.69
CA ILE A 12 -11.07 5.99 -4.23
C ILE A 12 -11.25 4.49 -3.99
N THR A 13 -10.23 3.71 -4.30
CA THR A 13 -10.21 2.24 -4.15
C THR A 13 -9.76 1.78 -2.76
N SER A 14 -9.66 2.69 -1.79
CA SER A 14 -9.32 2.39 -0.40
C SER A 14 -10.52 1.81 0.35
N PRO A 15 -10.30 1.02 1.42
CA PRO A 15 -11.39 0.46 2.23
C PRO A 15 -12.25 1.52 2.92
N LYS A 16 -11.69 2.71 3.16
CA LYS A 16 -12.34 3.87 3.80
C LYS A 16 -11.92 5.14 3.08
N ARG A 17 -12.71 6.21 3.24
CA ARG A 17 -12.36 7.54 2.73
C ARG A 17 -11.06 8.03 3.36
N LEU A 18 -10.33 8.88 2.64
CA LEU A 18 -9.09 9.47 3.12
C LEU A 18 -9.39 10.79 3.83
N ASP A 19 -8.73 11.06 4.96
CA ASP A 19 -8.92 12.30 5.74
C ASP A 19 -8.57 13.55 4.92
N ILE A 20 -7.63 13.44 3.97
CA ILE A 20 -7.24 14.52 3.07
C ILE A 20 -8.26 14.80 1.96
N ALA A 21 -9.24 13.91 1.78
CA ALA A 21 -10.25 13.95 0.74
C ALA A 21 -11.58 13.33 1.22
N PRO A 22 -12.18 13.85 2.29
CA PRO A 22 -13.33 13.23 2.96
C PRO A 22 -14.61 13.22 2.11
N ASP A 23 -14.68 14.12 1.13
CA ASP A 23 -15.82 14.25 0.22
C ASP A 23 -15.77 13.26 -0.95
N ILE A 24 -14.62 12.60 -1.18
CA ILE A 24 -14.48 11.64 -2.27
C ILE A 24 -14.94 10.26 -1.77
N PRO A 25 -15.96 9.65 -2.40
CA PRO A 25 -16.48 8.35 -1.97
C PRO A 25 -15.51 7.21 -2.25
N THR A 26 -15.69 6.10 -1.54
CA THR A 26 -15.01 4.84 -1.88
C THR A 26 -15.82 4.06 -2.91
N LEU A 27 -15.26 3.00 -3.50
CA LEU A 27 -16.06 2.03 -4.25
C LEU A 27 -17.13 1.35 -3.38
N ALA A 28 -16.86 1.14 -2.09
CA ALA A 28 -17.78 0.51 -1.16
C ALA A 28 -19.03 1.38 -0.90
N ASP A 29 -18.90 2.71 -0.95
CA ASP A 29 -20.04 3.64 -0.88
C ASP A 29 -21.03 3.45 -2.05
N TYR A 30 -20.57 2.84 -3.16
CA TYR A 30 -21.39 2.47 -4.32
C TYR A 30 -21.84 1.00 -4.31
N GLY A 31 -21.65 0.28 -3.21
CA GLY A 31 -21.97 -1.14 -3.11
C GLY A 31 -20.97 -2.07 -3.80
N ASN A 32 -19.79 -1.56 -4.20
CA ASN A 32 -18.70 -2.37 -4.73
C ASN A 32 -17.60 -2.56 -3.67
N PRO A 33 -17.45 -3.75 -3.06
CA PRO A 33 -16.50 -3.98 -1.98
C PRO A 33 -15.04 -4.11 -2.47
N THR A 34 -14.78 -3.97 -3.77
CA THR A 34 -13.43 -4.10 -4.33
C THR A 34 -12.52 -3.04 -3.76
N THR A 35 -11.38 -3.47 -3.23
CA THR A 35 -10.31 -2.58 -2.80
C THR A 35 -9.07 -2.83 -3.64
N PHE A 36 -8.34 -1.75 -3.93
CA PHE A 36 -7.07 -1.82 -4.62
C PHE A 36 -6.15 -0.77 -4.02
N VAL A 37 -5.28 -1.20 -3.11
CA VAL A 37 -4.36 -0.30 -2.41
C VAL A 37 -2.97 -0.50 -2.99
N ASN A 38 -2.42 0.57 -3.58
CA ASN A 38 -1.06 0.56 -4.07
C ASN A 38 -0.08 0.61 -2.88
N TRP A 39 0.71 -0.45 -2.72
CA TRP A 39 1.68 -0.61 -1.63
C TRP A 39 3.12 -0.53 -2.15
N ARG A 40 4.07 -0.27 -1.24
CA ARG A 40 5.50 -0.17 -1.53
C ARG A 40 6.27 -0.95 -0.47
N GLY A 41 7.40 -1.52 -0.86
CA GLY A 41 8.25 -2.29 0.03
C GLY A 41 9.73 -2.13 -0.26
N TYR A 42 10.54 -2.52 0.71
CA TYR A 42 12.00 -2.59 0.59
C TYR A 42 12.43 -4.04 0.49
N PHE A 43 13.38 -4.32 -0.39
CA PHE A 43 13.89 -5.66 -0.65
C PHE A 43 15.41 -5.64 -0.52
N ALA A 44 15.95 -6.63 0.17
CA ALA A 44 17.39 -6.88 0.20
C ALA A 44 17.78 -7.75 -1.01
N ALA A 45 19.02 -7.60 -1.48
CA ALA A 45 19.57 -8.50 -2.49
C ALA A 45 19.72 -9.93 -1.92
N PRO A 46 19.67 -10.97 -2.76
CA PRO A 46 19.99 -12.33 -2.34
C PRO A 46 21.39 -12.41 -1.69
N GLY A 47 21.51 -13.17 -0.60
CA GLY A 47 22.80 -13.40 0.07
C GLY A 47 23.19 -12.36 1.13
N VAL A 48 22.37 -11.32 1.37
CA VAL A 48 22.57 -10.41 2.51
C VAL A 48 22.43 -11.18 3.84
N SER A 49 23.30 -10.89 4.81
CA SER A 49 23.28 -11.57 6.11
C SER A 49 22.01 -11.27 6.91
N ALA A 50 21.55 -12.23 7.71
CA ALA A 50 20.40 -12.05 8.59
C ALA A 50 20.58 -10.88 9.57
N GLU A 51 21.81 -10.67 10.05
CA GLU A 51 22.16 -9.53 10.89
C GLU A 51 21.91 -8.19 10.18
N LYS A 52 22.32 -8.07 8.91
CA LYS A 52 22.12 -6.83 8.15
C LYS A 52 20.65 -6.59 7.83
N VAL A 53 19.89 -7.65 7.57
CA VAL A 53 18.43 -7.56 7.43
C VAL A 53 17.78 -7.06 8.72
N ALA A 54 18.18 -7.61 9.87
CA ALA A 54 17.67 -7.18 11.18
C ALA A 54 18.02 -5.71 11.48
N GLU A 55 19.23 -5.27 11.18
CA GLU A 55 19.66 -3.87 11.31
C GLU A 55 18.74 -2.93 10.52
N TRP A 56 18.48 -3.24 9.25
CA TRP A 56 17.60 -2.44 8.41
C TRP A 56 16.13 -2.47 8.85
N ASN A 57 15.63 -3.63 9.28
CA ASN A 57 14.27 -3.74 9.81
C ASN A 57 14.06 -2.80 11.02
N GLU A 58 15.05 -2.70 11.91
CA GLU A 58 14.99 -1.76 13.05
C GLU A 58 15.07 -0.29 12.61
N VAL A 59 15.87 0.03 11.59
CA VAL A 59 15.92 1.38 11.01
C VAL A 59 14.55 1.76 10.43
N PHE A 60 13.94 0.89 9.63
CA PHE A 60 12.62 1.14 9.06
C PHE A 60 11.56 1.26 10.14
N LYS A 61 11.55 0.37 11.14
CA LYS A 61 10.61 0.46 12.26
C LYS A 61 10.67 1.82 12.96
N LYS A 62 11.87 2.33 13.23
CA LYS A 62 12.07 3.66 13.82
C LYS A 62 11.59 4.78 12.90
N MET A 63 11.89 4.69 11.61
CA MET A 63 11.41 5.66 10.62
C MET A 63 9.88 5.68 10.56
N PHE A 64 9.22 4.52 10.50
CA PHE A 64 7.76 4.44 10.43
C PHE A 64 7.08 4.98 11.69
N ALA A 65 7.76 4.94 12.84
CA ALA A 65 7.30 5.51 14.10
C ALA A 65 7.60 7.02 14.26
N SER A 66 8.31 7.65 13.31
CA SER A 66 8.73 9.05 13.44
C SER A 66 7.63 10.04 13.04
N GLU A 67 7.62 11.21 13.68
CA GLU A 67 6.67 12.29 13.34
C GLU A 67 6.94 12.87 11.95
N GLU A 68 8.20 12.94 11.54
CA GLU A 68 8.58 13.39 10.19
C GLU A 68 7.97 12.47 9.12
N TRP A 69 7.99 11.16 9.37
CA TRP A 69 7.35 10.21 8.46
C TRP A 69 5.83 10.38 8.44
N LYS A 70 5.20 10.58 9.61
CA LYS A 70 3.77 10.88 9.69
C LYS A 70 3.39 12.12 8.87
N VAL A 71 4.14 13.21 9.00
CA VAL A 71 3.94 14.44 8.21
C VAL A 71 4.04 14.15 6.71
N ILE A 72 5.02 13.35 6.28
CA ILE A 72 5.17 12.96 4.88
C ILE A 72 3.98 12.10 4.41
N ARG A 73 3.54 11.13 5.21
CA ARG A 73 2.37 10.28 4.87
C ARG A 73 1.11 11.12 4.71
N ASP A 74 0.82 11.98 5.67
CA ASP A 74 -0.38 12.82 5.69
C ASP A 74 -0.39 13.78 4.48
N ARG A 75 0.76 14.41 4.17
CA ARG A 75 0.90 15.29 3.00
C ARG A 75 0.59 14.57 1.68
N ASN A 76 0.96 13.30 1.58
CA ASN A 76 0.76 12.49 0.37
C ASN A 76 -0.54 11.68 0.37
N GLY A 77 -1.33 11.74 1.45
CA GLY A 77 -2.54 10.93 1.59
C GLY A 77 -2.28 9.43 1.68
N TRP A 78 -1.11 9.02 2.19
CA TRP A 78 -0.76 7.61 2.32
C TRP A 78 -1.32 7.04 3.62
N ILE A 79 -2.04 5.92 3.48
CA ILE A 79 -2.49 5.12 4.62
C ILE A 79 -1.28 4.41 5.22
N ASP A 80 -1.22 4.34 6.54
CA ASP A 80 -0.19 3.56 7.21
C ASP A 80 -0.47 2.06 7.00
N SER A 81 0.47 1.40 6.34
CA SER A 81 0.42 -0.04 6.02
C SER A 81 1.78 -0.67 6.30
N TYR A 82 2.48 -0.21 7.34
CA TYR A 82 3.73 -0.83 7.76
C TYR A 82 3.52 -2.31 8.09
N LYS A 83 4.33 -3.16 7.46
CA LYS A 83 4.45 -4.59 7.75
C LYS A 83 5.94 -4.89 7.86
N GLY A 84 6.35 -5.38 9.02
CA GLY A 84 7.75 -5.68 9.30
C GLY A 84 8.07 -7.14 9.02
N ASP A 85 9.23 -7.39 8.40
CA ASP A 85 9.83 -8.72 8.31
C ASP A 85 8.84 -9.81 7.86
N LYS A 86 8.54 -10.80 8.72
CA LYS A 86 7.63 -11.93 8.42
C LYS A 86 6.23 -11.52 7.97
N GLU A 87 5.69 -10.44 8.50
CA GLU A 87 4.37 -9.94 8.08
C GLU A 87 4.40 -9.43 6.65
N PHE A 88 5.53 -8.86 6.23
CA PHE A 88 5.72 -8.40 4.86
C PHE A 88 5.86 -9.58 3.90
N TYR A 89 6.59 -10.63 4.29
CA TYR A 89 6.68 -11.86 3.48
C TYR A 89 5.31 -12.52 3.29
N ALA A 90 4.54 -12.72 4.36
CA ALA A 90 3.20 -13.31 4.26
C ALA A 90 2.27 -12.47 3.38
N PHE A 91 2.37 -11.13 3.48
CA PHE A 91 1.64 -10.23 2.62
C PHE A 91 2.04 -10.39 1.14
N LEU A 92 3.33 -10.51 0.82
CA LEU A 92 3.80 -10.69 -0.56
C LEU A 92 3.27 -12.00 -1.16
N GLU A 93 3.31 -13.11 -0.41
CA GLU A 93 2.77 -14.40 -0.86
C GLU A 93 1.27 -14.30 -1.16
N GLU A 94 0.52 -13.60 -0.31
CA GLU A 94 -0.90 -13.34 -0.53
C GLU A 94 -1.14 -12.48 -1.78
N GLN A 95 -0.35 -11.41 -1.97
CA GLN A 95 -0.47 -10.53 -3.14
C GLN A 95 -0.11 -11.25 -4.44
N GLU A 96 0.94 -12.08 -4.43
CA GLU A 96 1.32 -12.91 -5.58
C GLU A 96 0.20 -13.87 -5.95
N LYS A 97 -0.40 -14.54 -4.96
CA LYS A 97 -1.54 -15.43 -5.19
C LYS A 97 -2.74 -14.67 -5.77
N GLN A 98 -3.18 -13.59 -5.12
CA GLN A 98 -4.34 -12.81 -5.56
C GLN A 98 -4.16 -12.27 -6.99
N MET A 99 -2.99 -11.71 -7.30
CA MET A 99 -2.70 -11.18 -8.63
C MET A 99 -2.54 -12.31 -9.66
N GLY A 100 -1.91 -13.41 -9.29
CA GLY A 100 -1.76 -14.60 -10.14
C GLY A 100 -3.10 -15.20 -10.53
N ASP A 101 -4.01 -15.38 -9.57
CA ASP A 101 -5.36 -15.87 -9.80
C ASP A 101 -6.14 -14.94 -10.73
N LEU A 102 -6.10 -13.62 -10.48
CA LEU A 102 -6.74 -12.62 -11.34
C LEU A 102 -6.17 -12.65 -12.77
N MET A 103 -4.85 -12.72 -12.93
CA MET A 103 -4.22 -12.75 -14.25
C MET A 103 -4.55 -14.02 -15.04
N ARG A 104 -4.80 -15.15 -14.36
CA ARG A 104 -5.31 -16.38 -14.99
C ARG A 104 -6.77 -16.24 -15.41
N GLU A 105 -7.62 -15.69 -14.54
CA GLU A 105 -9.03 -15.43 -14.85
C GLU A 105 -9.19 -14.52 -16.08
N LEU A 106 -8.36 -13.48 -16.16
CA LEU A 106 -8.33 -12.55 -17.29
C LEU A 106 -7.61 -13.10 -18.54
N GLY A 107 -7.02 -14.29 -18.46
CA GLY A 107 -6.36 -14.97 -19.59
C GLY A 107 -4.96 -14.46 -19.94
N PHE A 108 -4.31 -13.68 -19.07
CA PHE A 108 -2.93 -13.22 -19.25
C PHE A 108 -1.89 -14.27 -18.86
N LEU A 109 -2.20 -15.11 -17.88
CA LEU A 109 -1.39 -16.25 -17.48
C LEU A 109 -2.11 -17.55 -17.85
N LYS A 110 -1.34 -18.54 -18.31
CA LYS A 110 -1.82 -19.90 -18.59
C LYS A 110 -1.67 -20.77 -17.37
#